data_AF-A0A382NE42-F1
#
_entry.id   AF-A0A382NE42-F1
#
_cell.length_a   1.000
_cell.length_b   1.000
_cell.length_c   1.000
_cell.angle_alpha   90.00
_cell.angle_beta   90.00
_cell.angle_gamma   90.00
#
_symmetry.space_group_name_H-M   'P 1'
#
loop_
_entity.id
_entity.type
_entity.pdbx_description
1 polymer ?
#
loop_
_entity_poly.entity_id
_entity_poly.type
_entity_poly.pdbx_seq_one_letter_code
_entity_poly.pdbx_strand_id
1 'polypeptide(L)'
;DCSTVCESDALDALYTGVGVDRVMYGSDDMIGPMRGKYISFGMAWSNINEHNHSLKLDHCDHRMTFIRYEQLRAMKRGSKQIGLSEKQKEALFYGTAKNLVGSVKSTNKI
;
A
#
# COMPACT_ATOMS: atom_id res chain seq x y z
N ASP A 1 -6.44 -3.84 -4.43
CA ASP A 1 -5.16 -4.10 -3.72
C ASP A 1 -4.63 -2.78 -3.17
N CYS A 2 -3.44 -2.76 -2.57
CA CYS A 2 -2.86 -1.56 -1.93
C CYS A 2 -1.77 -0.86 -2.76
N SER A 3 -1.59 -1.21 -4.04
CA SER A 3 -0.42 -0.82 -4.83
C SER A 3 -0.13 0.67 -4.78
N THR A 4 1.13 1.01 -4.47
CA THR A 4 1.72 2.36 -4.45
C THR A 4 0.99 3.41 -3.59
N VAL A 5 -0.04 3.04 -2.84
CA VAL A 5 -0.73 3.91 -1.88
C VAL A 5 0.17 4.20 -0.69
N CYS A 6 0.55 5.46 -0.52
CA CYS A 6 1.48 5.91 0.52
C CYS A 6 0.79 6.58 1.72
N GLU A 7 -0.55 6.54 1.79
CA GLU A 7 -1.35 7.16 2.85
C GLU A 7 -2.10 6.15 3.70
N SER A 8 -1.96 6.27 5.03
CA SER A 8 -2.61 5.38 5.99
C SER A 8 -4.12 5.52 5.98
N ASP A 9 -4.63 6.73 5.76
CA ASP A 9 -6.05 7.03 5.92
C ASP A 9 -6.85 6.45 4.74
N ALA A 10 -6.27 6.48 3.54
CA ALA A 10 -6.80 5.78 2.38
C ALA A 10 -6.82 4.26 2.61
N LEU A 11 -5.78 3.71 3.25
CA LEU A 11 -5.70 2.29 3.60
C LEU A 11 -6.68 1.91 4.71
N ASP A 12 -6.88 2.76 5.71
CA ASP A 12 -7.89 2.57 6.76
C ASP A 12 -9.29 2.51 6.17
N ALA A 13 -9.65 3.48 5.32
CA ALA A 13 -10.91 3.49 4.60
C ALA A 13 -11.10 2.23 3.73
N LEU A 14 -10.04 1.74 3.09
CA LEU A 14 -10.07 0.48 2.34
C LEU A 14 -10.32 -0.73 3.26
N TYR A 15 -9.58 -0.85 4.36
CA TYR A 15 -9.67 -1.98 5.28
C TYR A 15 -11.03 -2.05 5.97
N THR A 16 -11.60 -0.91 6.35
CA THR A 16 -12.87 -0.84 7.08
C THR A 16 -14.07 -0.84 6.14
N GLY A 17 -13.99 -0.14 5.00
CA GLY A 17 -15.08 -0.01 4.04
C GLY A 17 -15.28 -1.24 3.16
N VAL A 18 -14.20 -1.81 2.61
CA VAL A 18 -14.27 -3.02 1.76
C VAL A 18 -14.22 -4.30 2.61
N GLY A 19 -13.54 -4.22 3.76
CA GLY A 19 -13.25 -5.34 4.64
C GLY A 19 -11.87 -5.93 4.37
N VAL A 20 -11.02 -5.97 5.39
CA VAL A 20 -9.61 -6.41 5.28
C VAL A 20 -9.44 -7.80 4.68
N ASP A 21 -10.40 -8.71 4.89
CA ASP A 21 -10.36 -10.08 4.36
C ASP A 21 -10.48 -10.16 2.83
N ARG A 22 -10.81 -9.06 2.16
CA ARG A 22 -10.87 -8.92 0.69
C ARG A 22 -9.72 -8.09 0.13
N VAL A 23 -8.89 -7.52 0.99
CA VAL A 23 -7.77 -6.67 0.61
C VAL A 23 -6.51 -7.51 0.48
N MET A 24 -5.69 -7.19 -0.52
CA MET A 24 -4.44 -7.87 -0.80
C MET A 24 -3.31 -6.86 -1.07
N TYR A 25 -2.09 -7.24 -0.71
CA TYR A 25 -0.90 -6.51 -1.10
C TYR A 25 -0.67 -6.62 -2.62
N GLY A 26 -0.41 -5.48 -3.24
CA GLY A 26 0.19 -5.37 -4.57
C GLY A 26 1.23 -4.26 -4.48
N SER A 27 2.33 -4.34 -5.24
CA SER A 27 3.41 -3.36 -5.17
C SER A 27 3.44 -2.37 -6.33
N ASP A 28 2.80 -2.70 -7.45
CA ASP A 28 3.02 -2.08 -8.76
C ASP A 28 4.51 -1.91 -9.06
N ASP A 29 5.19 -3.05 -9.27
CA ASP A 29 6.66 -3.15 -9.20
C ASP A 29 7.43 -2.39 -10.28
N MET A 30 6.75 -1.86 -11.29
CA MET A 30 7.35 -0.92 -12.24
C MET A 30 7.60 0.45 -11.59
N ILE A 31 6.78 0.82 -10.60
CA ILE A 31 6.82 2.09 -9.88
C ILE A 31 7.44 1.93 -8.49
N GLY A 32 7.20 0.81 -7.81
CA GLY A 32 7.68 0.54 -6.46
C GLY A 32 9.19 0.79 -6.20
N PRO A 33 10.10 0.46 -7.14
CA PRO A 33 11.54 0.73 -7.04
C PRO A 33 11.96 2.19 -7.28
N MET A 34 11.05 3.07 -7.72
CA MET A 34 11.34 4.49 -7.87
C MET A 34 11.41 5.17 -6.51
N ARG A 35 12.19 6.26 -6.41
CA ARG A 35 12.27 7.09 -5.19
C ARG A 35 11.23 8.19 -5.21
N GLY A 36 10.63 8.45 -4.05
CA GLY A 36 9.59 9.47 -3.89
C GLY A 36 8.42 8.96 -3.07
N LYS A 37 7.31 9.71 -3.11
CA LYS A 37 6.09 9.40 -2.39
C LYS A 37 4.87 9.93 -3.12
N TYR A 38 3.80 9.15 -3.18
CA TYR A 38 2.49 9.67 -3.57
C TYR A 38 1.84 10.42 -2.41
N ILE A 39 1.46 11.67 -2.65
CA ILE A 39 0.84 12.55 -1.64
C ILE A 39 -0.52 12.98 -2.15
N SER A 40 -1.54 12.90 -1.29
CA SER A 40 -2.90 13.34 -1.61
C SER A 40 -3.07 14.86 -1.38
N PHE A 41 -3.87 15.48 -2.23
CA PHE A 41 -4.26 16.88 -2.18
C PHE A 41 -5.78 16.96 -2.45
N GLY A 42 -6.60 16.95 -1.39
CA GLY A 42 -8.05 16.88 -1.52
C GLY A 42 -8.49 15.64 -2.29
N MET A 43 -9.09 15.81 -3.47
CA MET A 43 -9.56 14.72 -4.34
C MET A 43 -8.51 14.26 -5.37
N ALA A 44 -7.32 14.85 -5.37
CA ALA A 44 -6.23 14.54 -6.29
C ALA A 44 -5.03 13.97 -5.54
N TRP A 45 -4.05 13.46 -6.28
CA TRP A 45 -2.77 13.02 -5.74
C TRP A 45 -1.64 13.33 -6.73
N SER A 46 -0.41 13.42 -6.23
CA SER A 46 0.78 13.60 -7.06
C SER A 46 1.94 12.75 -6.54
N ASN A 47 2.75 12.24 -7.46
CA ASN A 47 4.05 11.69 -7.11
C ASN A 47 5.02 12.85 -6.84
N ILE A 48 5.55 12.92 -5.63
CA ILE A 48 6.59 13.88 -5.27
C ILE A 48 7.93 13.15 -5.23
N ASN A 49 8.88 13.63 -6.04
CA ASN A 49 10.23 13.10 -6.12
C ASN A 49 11.27 14.23 -6.33
N GLU A 50 12.55 13.89 -6.24
CA GLU A 50 13.67 14.83 -6.36
C GLU A 50 13.81 15.50 -7.74
N HIS A 51 13.16 14.96 -8.77
CA HIS A 51 13.20 15.50 -10.14
C HIS A 51 12.03 16.45 -10.45
N ASN A 52 10.98 16.43 -9.64
CA ASN A 52 9.79 17.26 -9.89
C ASN A 52 9.50 18.29 -8.78
N HIS A 53 10.09 18.14 -7.59
CA HIS A 53 9.95 19.08 -6.49
C HIS A 53 11.26 19.20 -5.71
N SER A 54 11.51 20.40 -5.17
CA SER A 54 12.59 20.64 -4.21
C SER A 54 11.99 20.93 -2.84
N LEU A 55 12.31 20.09 -1.86
CA LEU A 55 11.90 20.27 -0.47
C LEU A 55 13.15 20.57 0.36
N LYS A 56 13.07 21.60 1.22
CA LYS A 56 14.15 21.96 2.13
C LYS A 56 14.14 21.04 3.35
N LEU A 57 14.87 19.92 3.27
CA LEU A 57 14.92 18.85 4.27
C LEU A 57 16.25 18.80 5.04
N ASP A 58 16.93 19.95 5.15
CA ASP A 58 18.33 20.09 5.60
C ASP A 58 18.58 19.65 7.06
N HIS A 59 17.54 19.35 7.82
CA HIS A 59 17.61 18.92 9.23
C HIS A 59 17.72 17.39 9.39
N CYS A 60 17.69 16.62 8.30
CA CYS A 60 17.77 15.17 8.30
C CYS A 60 18.37 14.61 7.00
N ASP A 61 18.45 13.28 6.89
CA ASP A 61 18.77 12.63 5.61
C ASP A 61 17.62 12.86 4.62
N HIS A 62 17.87 13.72 3.64
CA HIS A 62 16.88 14.16 2.66
C HIS A 62 16.60 13.14 1.55
N ARG A 63 17.31 12.01 1.51
CA ARG A 63 17.15 11.02 0.45
C ARG A 63 15.75 10.42 0.51
N MET A 64 14.95 10.66 -0.52
CA MET A 64 13.64 10.04 -0.65
C MET A 64 13.81 8.52 -0.75
N THR A 65 13.03 7.78 0.03
CA THR A 65 13.06 6.30 0.00
C THR A 65 12.27 5.77 -1.20
N PHE A 66 12.27 4.45 -1.37
CA PHE A 66 11.49 3.79 -2.41
C PHE A 66 9.99 3.89 -2.14
N ILE A 67 9.20 4.09 -3.19
CA ILE A 67 7.74 4.17 -3.10
C ILE A 67 7.16 2.91 -2.44
N ARG A 68 7.72 1.72 -2.73
CA ARG A 68 7.34 0.47 -2.06
C ARG A 68 7.51 0.55 -0.54
N TYR A 69 8.57 1.19 -0.06
CA TYR A 69 8.78 1.37 1.38
C TYR A 69 7.84 2.40 1.99
N GLU A 70 7.51 3.48 1.29
CA GLU A 70 6.47 4.41 1.74
C GLU A 70 5.09 3.72 1.84
N GLN A 71 4.74 2.90 0.85
CA GLN A 71 3.54 2.07 0.87
C GLN A 71 3.54 1.11 2.07
N LEU A 72 4.62 0.34 2.29
CA LEU A 72 4.71 -0.58 3.44
C LEU A 72 4.63 0.16 4.79
N ARG A 73 5.20 1.37 4.89
CA ARG A 73 5.06 2.23 6.08
C ARG A 73 3.62 2.69 6.27
N ALA A 74 2.91 3.08 5.21
CA ALA A 74 1.50 3.45 5.24
C ALA A 74 0.63 2.28 5.69
N MET A 75 0.85 1.10 5.10
CA MET A 75 0.18 -0.14 5.49
C MET A 75 0.42 -0.48 6.94
N LYS A 76 1.68 -0.41 7.43
CA LYS A 76 1.99 -0.65 8.84
C LYS A 76 1.23 0.30 9.77
N ARG A 77 1.13 1.59 9.43
CA ARG A 77 0.37 2.57 10.22
C ARG A 77 -1.12 2.26 10.21
N GLY A 78 -1.72 2.07 9.04
CA GLY A 78 -3.14 1.74 8.89
C GLY A 78 -3.50 0.45 9.64
N SER A 79 -2.70 -0.61 9.49
CA SER A 79 -2.90 -1.88 10.21
C SER A 79 -2.84 -1.73 11.72
N LYS A 80 -1.97 -0.84 12.24
CA LYS A 80 -1.88 -0.54 13.67
C LYS A 80 -3.09 0.25 14.16
N GLN A 81 -3.57 1.20 13.37
CA GLN A 81 -4.70 2.08 13.69
C GLN A 81 -5.99 1.31 13.94
N ILE A 82 -6.27 0.30 13.12
CA ILE A 82 -7.47 -0.53 13.25
C ILE A 82 -7.26 -1.85 14.00
N GLY A 83 -6.05 -2.06 14.55
CA GLY A 83 -5.75 -3.23 15.36
C GLY A 83 -5.80 -4.56 14.60
N LEU A 84 -5.28 -4.62 13.36
CA LEU A 84 -5.21 -5.89 12.63
C LEU A 84 -4.42 -6.94 13.40
N SER A 85 -4.99 -8.14 13.49
CA SER A 85 -4.32 -9.34 14.02
C SER A 85 -3.19 -9.81 13.10
N GLU A 86 -2.26 -10.62 13.62
CA GLU A 86 -1.22 -11.25 12.79
C GLU A 86 -1.81 -12.10 11.66
N LYS A 87 -2.88 -12.86 11.94
CA LYS A 87 -3.60 -13.65 10.93
C LYS A 87 -4.13 -12.77 9.78
N GLN A 88 -4.67 -11.59 10.09
CA GLN A 88 -5.14 -10.66 9.07
C GLN A 88 -3.99 -10.04 8.27
N LYS A 89 -2.84 -9.77 8.91
CA LYS A 89 -1.64 -9.29 8.21
C LYS A 89 -1.11 -10.35 7.24
N GLU A 90 -1.03 -11.60 7.67
CA GLU A 90 -0.64 -12.72 6.81
C GLU A 90 -1.61 -12.93 5.64
N ALA A 91 -2.91 -12.85 5.91
CA ALA A 91 -3.93 -12.92 4.87
C ALA A 91 -3.75 -11.81 3.83
N LEU A 92 -3.55 -10.57 4.29
CA LEU A 92 -3.35 -9.41 3.43
C LEU A 92 -2.14 -9.58 2.50
N PHE A 93 -1.02 -10.11 2.99
CA PHE A 93 0.19 -10.29 2.18
C PHE A 93 0.21 -11.55 1.32
N TYR A 94 -0.64 -12.54 1.59
CA TYR A 94 -0.60 -13.82 0.89
C TYR A 94 -1.95 -14.54 0.85
N GLY A 95 -2.56 -14.78 2.02
CA GLY A 95 -3.73 -15.67 2.13
C GLY A 95 -4.91 -15.26 1.26
N THR A 96 -5.23 -13.97 1.19
CA THR A 96 -6.34 -13.43 0.39
C THR A 96 -6.13 -13.72 -1.09
N ALA A 97 -4.96 -13.37 -1.63
CA ALA A 97 -4.63 -13.59 -3.03
C ALA A 97 -4.57 -15.09 -3.39
N LYS A 98 -3.96 -15.91 -2.53
CA LYS A 98 -3.92 -17.37 -2.70
C LYS A 98 -5.33 -17.96 -2.82
N ASN A 99 -6.23 -17.58 -1.90
CA ASN A 99 -7.59 -18.10 -1.86
C ASN A 99 -8.38 -17.67 -3.09
N LEU A 100 -8.23 -16.42 -3.53
CA LEU A 100 -8.87 -15.90 -4.74
C LEU A 100 -8.42 -16.65 -6.00
N VAL A 101 -7.10 -16.83 -6.18
CA VAL A 101 -6.57 -17.60 -7.33
C VAL A 101 -7.02 -19.05 -7.25
N GLY A 102 -7.07 -19.63 -6.05
CA GLY A 102 -7.56 -20.99 -5.81
C GLY A 102 -9.03 -21.17 -6.21
N SER A 103 -9.91 -20.23 -5.86
CA SER A 103 -11.35 -20.33 -6.13
C SER A 103 -11.64 -20.32 -7.64
N VAL A 104 -10.92 -19.49 -8.41
CA VAL A 104 -11.06 -19.46 -9.88
C VAL A 104 -10.60 -20.77 -10.52
N LYS A 105 -9.50 -21.34 -10.03
CA LYS A 105 -8.99 -22.63 -10.55
C LYS A 105 -9.92 -23.80 -10.28
N SER A 106 -10.62 -23.81 -9.14
CA SER A 106 -11.63 -24.84 -8.85
C SER A 106 -12.87 -24.72 -9.73
N THR A 107 -13.29 -23.50 -10.08
CA THR A 107 -14.45 -23.26 -10.95
C THR A 107 -14.21 -23.72 -12.39
N ASN A 108 -12.97 -23.61 -12.88
CA ASN A 108 -12.59 -24.04 -14.23
C ASN A 108 -12.32 -25.56 -14.38
N LYS A 109 -12.62 -26.37 -13.35
CA LYS A 109 -12.53 -27.85 -13.41
C LYS A 109 -13.86 -28.54 -13.72
N ILE A 110 -14.88 -27.78 -14.12
CA ILE A 110 -16.18 -28.25 -14.61
C ILE A 110 -16.14 -28.16 -16.15
#